data_AF-A0A7J5VUS0-F1
#
_entry.id   AF-A0A7J5VUS0-F1
#
_cell.length_a   1.000
_cell.length_b   1.000
_cell.length_c   1.000
_cell.angle_alpha   90.00
_cell.angle_beta   90.00
_cell.angle_gamma   90.00
#
_symmetry.space_group_name_H-M   'P 1'
#
loop_
_entity.id
_entity.type
_entity.pdbx_description
1 polymer ?
#
loop_
_entity_poly.entity_id
_entity_poly.type
_entity_poly.pdbx_seq_one_letter_code
_entity_poly.pdbx_strand_id
1 'polypeptide(L)'
;MDWNTLDAVSRIAGNGNAKYLEAIRQGNALFHEHDIITPLRMAHFLAQALHETGGFTVLRENMNYSAARLMAIFGVNHHSAAVTAAEAERLAHQPEAIGDRVYGIGNPRKARELGNNQPGDGFRFRGNGVLQTTGRGNHRRMGEACGLDFEGNPELVTAPEHALKPALQEWTQNKLNVAADKNDIRTITLRINGGLIGLSEREAWLNKIWPLLKSDDQLAEPWEAAAADKKIKMLQKNLNTLGADPALDVDGRYGPSTRQAVKAFQTAVGIIADGIAGPVTEAAIKLRLNTLR
;
A
#
# COMPACT_ATOMS: atom_id res chain seq x y z
N MET A 1 -26.26 0.68 3.97
CA MET A 1 -25.72 1.31 5.19
C MET A 1 -24.62 2.24 4.73
N ASP A 2 -24.82 3.56 4.84
CA ASP A 2 -23.77 4.52 4.53
C ASP A 2 -22.83 4.57 5.74
N TRP A 3 -21.68 3.90 5.64
CA TRP A 3 -20.59 4.12 6.58
C TRP A 3 -20.13 5.58 6.45
N ASN A 4 -19.96 6.28 7.56
CA ASN A 4 -19.45 7.63 7.52
C ASN A 4 -17.91 7.59 7.37
N THR A 5 -17.43 7.32 6.16
CA THR A 5 -15.99 7.25 5.84
C THR A 5 -15.25 8.52 6.27
N LEU A 6 -15.87 9.68 6.09
CA LEU A 6 -15.29 10.95 6.51
C LEU A 6 -15.14 11.01 8.04
N ASP A 7 -16.16 10.67 8.81
CA ASP A 7 -16.08 10.65 10.28
C ASP A 7 -14.99 9.68 10.76
N ALA A 8 -14.91 8.48 10.18
CA ALA A 8 -13.86 7.53 10.49
C ALA A 8 -12.45 8.12 10.27
N VAL A 9 -12.23 8.77 9.11
CA VAL A 9 -10.95 9.40 8.78
C VAL A 9 -10.68 10.61 9.68
N SER A 10 -11.66 11.48 9.92
CA SER A 10 -11.49 12.67 10.77
C SER A 10 -11.13 12.33 12.22
N ARG A 11 -11.57 11.20 12.75
CA ARG A 11 -11.19 10.74 14.10
C ARG A 11 -9.73 10.31 14.23
N ILE A 12 -9.13 9.78 13.16
CA ILE A 12 -7.77 9.21 13.19
C ILE A 12 -6.73 10.06 12.44
N ALA A 13 -7.18 10.99 11.61
CA ALA A 13 -6.39 11.89 10.78
C ALA A 13 -6.97 13.32 10.86
N GLY A 14 -7.26 13.81 12.07
CA GLY A 14 -7.94 15.10 12.30
C GLY A 14 -7.16 16.34 11.85
N ASN A 15 -5.86 16.21 11.56
CA ASN A 15 -5.02 17.25 10.96
C ASN A 15 -4.79 17.04 9.45
N GLY A 16 -5.57 16.16 8.82
CA GLY A 16 -5.49 15.88 7.39
C GLY A 16 -5.70 17.13 6.54
N ASN A 17 -5.06 17.16 5.38
CA ASN A 17 -5.17 18.24 4.42
C ASN A 17 -6.62 18.38 3.95
N ALA A 18 -7.14 19.60 3.94
CA ALA A 18 -8.51 19.89 3.53
C ALA A 18 -8.87 19.30 2.16
N LYS A 19 -7.92 19.21 1.22
CA LYS A 19 -8.17 18.63 -0.11
C LYS A 19 -8.50 17.14 -0.06
N TYR A 20 -7.82 16.36 0.79
CA TYR A 20 -8.13 14.94 0.94
C TYR A 20 -9.41 14.71 1.73
N LEU A 21 -9.64 15.48 2.79
CA LEU A 21 -10.88 15.40 3.56
C LEU A 21 -12.10 15.71 2.68
N GLU A 22 -11.98 16.75 1.84
CA GLU A 22 -12.98 17.11 0.86
C GLU A 22 -13.17 16.03 -0.21
N ALA A 23 -12.08 15.45 -0.73
CA ALA A 23 -12.15 14.35 -1.68
C ALA A 23 -12.88 13.12 -1.10
N ILE A 24 -12.61 12.78 0.17
CA ILE A 24 -13.27 11.68 0.88
C ILE A 24 -14.75 11.99 1.12
N ARG A 25 -15.07 13.23 1.52
CA ARG A 25 -16.44 13.69 1.74
C ARG A 25 -17.33 13.48 0.52
N GLN A 26 -16.83 13.77 -0.67
CA GLN A 26 -17.56 13.62 -1.94
C GLN A 26 -17.32 12.29 -2.66
N GLY A 27 -16.46 11.43 -2.11
CA GLY A 27 -15.94 10.24 -2.77
C GLY A 27 -16.89 9.05 -2.84
N ASN A 28 -18.07 9.10 -2.22
CA ASN A 28 -18.94 7.93 -2.08
C ASN A 28 -19.26 7.26 -3.43
N ALA A 29 -19.65 8.05 -4.45
CA ALA A 29 -19.93 7.53 -5.78
C ALA A 29 -18.73 6.81 -6.41
N LEU A 30 -17.52 7.35 -6.22
CA LEU A 30 -16.28 6.73 -6.72
C LEU A 30 -15.97 5.42 -5.98
N PHE A 31 -16.14 5.36 -4.66
CA PHE A 31 -15.97 4.10 -3.92
C PHE A 31 -16.93 3.01 -4.42
N HIS A 32 -18.17 3.38 -4.72
CA HIS A 32 -19.16 2.47 -5.31
C HIS A 32 -18.78 2.01 -6.73
N GLU A 33 -18.32 2.92 -7.59
CA GLU A 33 -17.85 2.59 -8.94
C GLU A 33 -16.70 1.56 -8.93
N HIS A 34 -15.82 1.65 -7.94
CA HIS A 34 -14.68 0.75 -7.76
C HIS A 34 -14.98 -0.47 -6.86
N ASP A 35 -16.26 -0.70 -6.51
CA ASP A 35 -16.71 -1.81 -5.68
C ASP A 35 -16.01 -1.86 -4.29
N ILE A 36 -15.59 -0.70 -3.76
CA ILE A 36 -15.06 -0.55 -2.39
C ILE A 36 -16.24 -0.27 -1.45
N ILE A 37 -17.11 -1.27 -1.35
CA ILE A 37 -18.43 -1.17 -0.69
C ILE A 37 -18.59 -2.15 0.47
N THR A 38 -17.50 -2.61 1.07
CA THR A 38 -17.57 -3.35 2.34
C THR A 38 -16.71 -2.63 3.36
N PRO A 39 -17.05 -2.69 4.65
CA PRO A 39 -16.21 -2.11 5.70
C PRO A 39 -14.76 -2.57 5.60
N LEU A 40 -14.54 -3.87 5.30
CA LEU A 40 -13.20 -4.43 5.19
C LEU A 40 -12.43 -3.87 3.98
N ARG A 41 -13.05 -3.79 2.79
CA ARG A 41 -12.42 -3.18 1.60
C ARG A 41 -12.07 -1.71 1.85
N MET A 42 -13.01 -0.94 2.41
CA MET A 42 -12.79 0.46 2.75
C MET A 42 -11.65 0.63 3.77
N ALA A 43 -11.62 -0.20 4.81
CA ALA A 43 -10.58 -0.18 5.82
C ALA A 43 -9.20 -0.46 5.23
N HIS A 44 -9.06 -1.46 4.35
CA HIS A 44 -7.80 -1.75 3.66
C HIS A 44 -7.39 -0.62 2.72
N PHE A 45 -8.30 -0.06 1.93
CA PHE A 45 -7.99 1.07 1.04
C PHE A 45 -7.45 2.27 1.83
N LEU A 46 -8.17 2.65 2.91
CA LEU A 46 -7.78 3.78 3.73
C LEU A 46 -6.50 3.53 4.51
N ALA A 47 -6.23 2.30 4.95
CA ALA A 47 -4.97 1.96 5.61
C ALA A 47 -3.76 2.20 4.70
N GLN A 48 -3.88 1.88 3.41
CA GLN A 48 -2.85 2.18 2.41
C GLN A 48 -2.74 3.69 2.19
N ALA A 49 -3.87 4.37 1.94
CA ALA A 49 -3.92 5.81 1.73
C ALA A 49 -3.32 6.62 2.89
N LEU A 50 -3.66 6.26 4.14
CA LEU A 50 -3.15 6.90 5.36
C LEU A 50 -1.63 6.73 5.48
N HIS A 51 -1.10 5.56 5.14
CA HIS A 51 0.35 5.36 5.15
C HIS A 51 1.04 6.20 4.05
N GLU A 52 0.58 6.12 2.81
CA GLU A 52 1.19 6.80 1.66
C GLU A 52 1.16 8.34 1.76
N THR A 53 0.23 8.89 2.54
CA THR A 53 0.02 10.34 2.68
C THR A 53 0.44 10.90 4.04
N GLY A 54 1.04 10.07 4.91
CA GLY A 54 1.39 10.47 6.27
C GLY A 54 0.17 10.95 7.08
N GLY A 55 -0.91 10.17 7.06
CA GLY A 55 -2.18 10.53 7.70
C GLY A 55 -2.96 11.60 6.94
N PHE A 56 -2.97 11.55 5.61
CA PHE A 56 -3.56 12.57 4.73
C PHE A 56 -2.97 13.98 4.89
N THR A 57 -1.74 14.12 5.36
CA THR A 57 -1.09 15.44 5.53
C THR A 57 -0.24 15.85 4.33
N VAL A 58 0.28 14.88 3.58
CA VAL A 58 1.24 15.09 2.48
C VAL A 58 0.54 14.94 1.14
N LEU A 59 0.43 16.05 0.39
CA LEU A 59 -0.11 16.03 -0.98
C LEU A 59 0.93 15.61 -2.02
N ARG A 60 2.19 16.02 -1.81
CA ARG A 60 3.31 15.87 -2.74
C ARG A 60 4.61 15.73 -1.97
N GLU A 61 5.58 15.01 -2.52
CA GLU A 61 6.95 15.06 -2.06
C GLU A 61 7.45 16.51 -2.05
N ASN A 62 8.12 16.97 -1.00
CA ASN A 62 8.61 18.35 -0.93
C ASN A 62 9.95 18.53 -1.67
N MET A 63 10.72 17.44 -1.81
CA MET A 63 12.08 17.38 -2.35
C MET A 63 13.09 18.35 -1.69
N ASN A 64 12.79 18.89 -0.51
CA ASN A 64 13.66 19.84 0.18
C ASN A 64 14.45 19.13 1.29
N TYR A 65 15.69 18.73 0.97
CA TYR A 65 16.55 17.94 1.86
C TYR A 65 17.89 18.63 2.13
N SER A 66 18.42 18.46 3.33
CA SER A 66 19.83 18.77 3.62
C SER A 66 20.76 17.77 2.95
N ALA A 67 22.04 18.11 2.80
CA ALA A 67 23.06 17.21 2.23
C ALA A 67 23.10 15.84 2.94
N ALA A 68 23.11 15.85 4.28
CA ALA A 68 23.08 14.63 5.09
C ALA A 68 21.85 13.77 4.81
N ARG A 69 20.66 14.38 4.67
CA ARG A 69 19.43 13.64 4.39
C ARG A 69 19.39 13.11 2.96
N LEU A 70 19.91 13.86 1.99
CA LEU A 70 20.07 13.40 0.60
C LEU A 70 20.94 12.15 0.54
N MET A 71 22.07 12.12 1.25
CA MET A 71 22.92 10.92 1.28
C MET A 71 22.21 9.74 1.94
N ALA A 72 21.48 9.96 3.03
CA ALA A 72 20.79 8.90 3.74
C ALA A 72 19.68 8.24 2.92
N ILE A 73 18.99 8.99 2.05
CA ILE A 73 17.88 8.46 1.24
C ILE A 73 18.37 8.08 -0.17
N PHE A 74 19.07 9.00 -0.84
CA PHE A 74 19.38 8.93 -2.26
C PHE A 74 20.85 8.62 -2.57
N GLY A 75 21.67 8.37 -1.55
CA GLY A 75 23.10 8.18 -1.67
C GLY A 75 23.51 6.93 -2.45
N VAL A 76 24.80 6.89 -2.81
CA VAL A 76 25.44 5.69 -3.38
C VAL A 76 25.15 4.47 -2.50
N ASN A 77 24.82 3.34 -3.13
CA ASN A 77 24.39 2.08 -2.49
C ASN A 77 23.03 2.09 -1.77
N HIS A 78 22.36 3.24 -1.67
CA HIS A 78 21.03 3.35 -1.04
C HIS A 78 19.89 3.54 -2.05
N HIS A 79 20.15 4.21 -3.18
CA HIS A 79 19.13 4.48 -4.18
C HIS A 79 19.71 4.51 -5.60
N SER A 80 18.84 4.33 -6.60
CA SER A 80 19.21 4.39 -8.02
C SER A 80 19.82 5.72 -8.46
N ALA A 81 19.52 6.81 -7.76
CA ALA A 81 20.09 8.13 -8.01
C ALA A 81 21.58 8.19 -7.67
N ALA A 82 22.04 7.37 -6.71
CA ALA A 82 23.43 7.26 -6.28
C ALA A 82 24.11 8.61 -6.04
N VAL A 83 23.46 9.50 -5.29
CA VAL A 83 23.95 10.85 -4.99
C VAL A 83 25.26 10.76 -4.19
N THR A 84 26.31 11.39 -4.70
CA THR A 84 27.61 11.50 -4.00
C THR A 84 27.57 12.59 -2.94
N ALA A 85 28.51 12.57 -1.98
CA ALA A 85 28.61 13.63 -0.97
C ALA A 85 28.79 15.03 -1.59
N ALA A 86 29.63 15.15 -2.63
CA ALA A 86 29.85 16.41 -3.33
C ALA A 86 28.60 16.91 -4.08
N GLU A 87 27.80 16.00 -4.66
CA GLU A 87 26.49 16.36 -5.23
C GLU A 87 25.50 16.78 -4.14
N ALA A 88 25.47 16.07 -3.01
CA ALA A 88 24.55 16.36 -1.92
C ALA A 88 24.75 17.77 -1.35
N GLU A 89 26.01 18.22 -1.17
CA GLU A 89 26.32 19.60 -0.77
C GLU A 89 25.83 20.63 -1.78
N ARG A 90 26.00 20.36 -3.08
CA ARG A 90 25.54 21.27 -4.14
C ARG A 90 24.03 21.30 -4.29
N LEU A 91 23.33 20.22 -3.98
CA LEU A 91 21.89 20.08 -4.19
C LEU A 91 21.06 20.43 -2.95
N ALA A 92 21.68 20.51 -1.77
CA ALA A 92 20.99 20.76 -0.52
C ALA A 92 20.05 21.97 -0.65
N HIS A 93 18.81 21.78 -0.18
CA HIS A 93 17.75 22.79 -0.19
C HIS A 93 17.34 23.34 -1.57
N GLN A 94 17.63 22.62 -2.66
CA GLN A 94 17.22 22.97 -4.02
C GLN A 94 16.23 21.93 -4.57
N PRO A 95 14.93 22.03 -4.21
CA PRO A 95 13.97 20.94 -4.44
C PRO A 95 13.75 20.60 -5.91
N GLU A 96 13.78 21.59 -6.80
CA GLU A 96 13.67 21.35 -8.24
C GLU A 96 14.87 20.57 -8.79
N ALA A 97 16.08 20.99 -8.43
CA ALA A 97 17.30 20.31 -8.82
C ALA A 97 17.39 18.89 -8.22
N ILE A 98 16.97 18.71 -6.97
CA ILE A 98 16.89 17.39 -6.34
C ILE A 98 15.88 16.51 -7.09
N GLY A 99 14.68 17.04 -7.39
CA GLY A 99 13.65 16.33 -8.15
C GLY A 99 14.17 15.83 -9.49
N ASP A 100 14.80 16.71 -10.26
CA ASP A 100 15.38 16.36 -11.55
C ASP A 100 16.58 15.43 -11.47
N ARG A 101 17.38 15.53 -10.40
CA ARG A 101 18.50 14.62 -10.18
C ARG A 101 18.04 13.21 -9.79
N VAL A 102 16.95 13.08 -9.04
CA VAL A 102 16.46 11.79 -8.52
C VAL A 102 15.53 11.10 -9.52
N TYR A 103 14.57 11.82 -10.09
CA TYR A 103 13.51 11.29 -10.94
C TYR A 103 13.59 11.74 -12.40
N GLY A 104 14.26 12.85 -12.69
CA GLY A 104 14.38 13.42 -14.02
C GLY A 104 15.62 12.94 -14.77
N ILE A 105 15.99 13.69 -15.82
CA ILE A 105 17.10 13.36 -16.72
C ILE A 105 18.47 13.24 -16.02
N GLY A 106 18.62 13.79 -14.81
CA GLY A 106 19.80 13.59 -13.97
C GLY A 106 19.96 12.16 -13.44
N ASN A 107 18.94 11.31 -13.58
CA ASN A 107 19.00 9.87 -13.37
C ASN A 107 18.40 9.14 -14.60
N PRO A 108 19.18 8.91 -15.67
CA PRO A 108 18.66 8.43 -16.96
C PRO A 108 17.92 7.09 -16.87
N ARG A 109 18.31 6.20 -15.94
CA ARG A 109 17.61 4.93 -15.74
C ARG A 109 16.21 5.17 -15.18
N LYS A 110 16.10 5.96 -14.11
CA LYS A 110 14.81 6.26 -13.47
C LYS A 110 13.94 7.14 -14.36
N ALA A 111 14.52 8.09 -15.09
CA ALA A 111 13.79 8.91 -16.07
C ALA A 111 13.07 8.05 -17.12
N ARG A 112 13.77 7.06 -17.69
CA ARG A 112 13.16 6.13 -18.66
C ARG A 112 12.04 5.29 -18.06
N GLU A 113 12.23 4.79 -16.84
CA GLU A 113 11.20 4.03 -16.10
C GLU A 113 9.93 4.86 -15.85
N LEU A 114 10.12 6.13 -15.49
CA LEU A 114 9.04 7.07 -15.17
C LEU A 114 8.45 7.79 -16.38
N GLY A 115 9.03 7.61 -17.57
CA GLY A 115 8.67 8.34 -18.78
C GLY A 115 9.01 9.84 -18.75
N ASN A 116 9.88 10.26 -17.83
CA ASN A 116 10.37 11.64 -17.74
C ASN A 116 11.41 11.88 -18.85
N ASN A 117 11.17 12.86 -19.71
CA ASN A 117 11.99 13.10 -20.90
C ASN A 117 12.30 14.58 -21.17
N GLN A 118 11.83 15.49 -20.31
CA GLN A 118 12.13 16.93 -20.37
C GLN A 118 12.89 17.39 -19.11
N PRO A 119 13.71 18.44 -19.21
CA PRO A 119 14.18 19.16 -18.03
C PRO A 119 12.98 19.64 -17.17
N GLY A 120 13.09 19.55 -15.85
CA GLY A 120 12.03 19.89 -14.90
C GLY A 120 11.06 18.75 -14.59
N ASP A 121 11.04 17.66 -15.38
CA ASP A 121 10.08 16.56 -15.20
C ASP A 121 10.20 15.87 -13.86
N GLY A 122 11.43 15.73 -13.36
CA GLY A 122 11.67 15.00 -12.12
C GLY A 122 10.99 15.68 -10.94
N PHE A 123 11.06 17.01 -10.87
CA PHE A 123 10.33 17.76 -9.87
C PHE A 123 8.84 17.90 -10.21
N ARG A 124 8.50 18.24 -11.46
CA ARG A 124 7.11 18.47 -11.90
C ARG A 124 6.21 17.27 -11.64
N PHE A 125 6.72 16.06 -11.88
CA PHE A 125 5.99 14.80 -11.72
C PHE A 125 6.48 13.96 -10.53
N ARG A 126 7.08 14.57 -9.51
CA ARG A 126 7.40 13.89 -8.24
C ARG A 126 6.16 13.30 -7.58
N GLY A 127 6.35 12.36 -6.65
CA GLY A 127 5.28 11.63 -6.00
C GLY A 127 4.21 12.53 -5.41
N ASN A 128 2.96 12.26 -5.77
CA ASN A 128 1.80 13.02 -5.30
C ASN A 128 0.49 12.21 -5.30
N GLY A 129 -0.51 12.71 -4.59
CA GLY A 129 -1.82 12.06 -4.51
C GLY A 129 -1.87 10.91 -3.52
N VAL A 130 -3.03 10.24 -3.44
CA VAL A 130 -3.35 9.31 -2.35
C VAL A 130 -2.49 8.04 -2.34
N LEU A 131 -2.10 7.52 -3.50
CA LEU A 131 -1.19 6.36 -3.64
C LEU A 131 0.07 6.71 -4.47
N GLN A 132 0.58 7.95 -4.36
CA GLN A 132 1.88 8.37 -4.90
C GLN A 132 2.08 8.17 -6.43
N THR A 133 1.30 8.87 -7.26
CA THR A 133 1.56 8.94 -8.70
C THR A 133 2.87 9.69 -8.98
N THR A 134 3.86 9.02 -9.58
CA THR A 134 5.19 9.56 -9.84
C THR A 134 5.61 9.35 -11.29
N GLY A 135 6.13 10.38 -11.95
CA GLY A 135 6.62 10.34 -13.34
C GLY A 135 5.58 10.77 -14.38
N ARG A 136 6.05 11.43 -15.45
CA ARG A 136 5.25 11.90 -16.59
C ARG A 136 4.44 10.77 -17.21
N GLY A 137 5.08 9.62 -17.44
CA GLY A 137 4.43 8.46 -18.05
C GLY A 137 3.26 7.93 -17.20
N ASN A 138 3.41 7.93 -15.87
CA ASN A 138 2.34 7.54 -14.97
C ASN A 138 1.22 8.57 -14.90
N HIS A 139 1.55 9.87 -14.91
CA HIS A 139 0.52 10.92 -14.99
C HIS A 139 -0.28 10.80 -16.28
N ARG A 140 0.37 10.60 -17.44
CA ARG A 140 -0.33 10.35 -18.72
C ARG A 140 -1.26 9.15 -18.63
N ARG A 141 -0.72 7.98 -18.27
CA ARG A 141 -1.47 6.72 -18.17
C ARG A 141 -2.67 6.85 -17.23
N MET A 142 -2.48 7.50 -16.09
CA MET A 142 -3.55 7.65 -15.11
C MET A 142 -4.55 8.72 -15.51
N GLY A 143 -4.11 9.75 -16.22
CA GLY A 143 -4.97 10.75 -16.84
C GLY A 143 -5.92 10.12 -17.86
N GLU A 144 -5.38 9.34 -18.80
CA GLU A 144 -6.18 8.57 -19.77
C GLU A 144 -7.20 7.67 -19.08
N ALA A 145 -6.78 6.95 -18.04
CA ALA A 145 -7.65 6.05 -17.30
C ALA A 145 -8.75 6.78 -16.49
N CYS A 146 -8.53 8.03 -16.09
CA CYS A 146 -9.49 8.83 -15.33
C CYS A 146 -10.26 9.84 -16.20
N GLY A 147 -9.98 9.91 -17.51
CA GLY A 147 -10.54 10.91 -18.41
C GLY A 147 -10.11 12.35 -18.10
N LEU A 148 -8.88 12.56 -17.62
CA LEU A 148 -8.33 13.84 -17.18
C LEU A 148 -6.92 14.07 -17.74
N ASP A 149 -6.53 15.31 -17.99
CA ASP A 149 -5.17 15.64 -18.44
C ASP A 149 -4.21 15.87 -17.27
N PHE A 150 -3.77 14.78 -16.62
CA PHE A 150 -2.79 14.85 -15.54
C PHE A 150 -1.35 15.08 -16.01
N GLU A 151 -1.03 14.85 -17.29
CA GLU A 151 0.29 15.17 -17.81
C GLU A 151 0.46 16.69 -17.99
N GLY A 152 -0.53 17.34 -18.62
CA GLY A 152 -0.59 18.79 -18.76
C GLY A 152 -0.80 19.50 -17.44
N ASN A 153 -1.58 18.92 -16.52
CA ASN A 153 -2.03 19.53 -15.26
C ASN A 153 -1.84 18.58 -14.06
N PRO A 154 -0.58 18.26 -13.66
CA PRO A 154 -0.31 17.26 -12.63
C PRO A 154 -0.91 17.59 -11.25
N GLU A 155 -1.19 18.87 -10.95
CA GLU A 155 -1.85 19.34 -9.73
C GLU A 155 -3.27 18.81 -9.56
N LEU A 156 -3.94 18.44 -10.65
CA LEU A 156 -5.26 17.81 -10.60
C LEU A 156 -5.24 16.50 -9.82
N VAL A 157 -4.14 15.75 -9.78
CA VAL A 157 -4.01 14.51 -8.96
C VAL A 157 -4.21 14.77 -7.45
N THR A 158 -4.09 16.03 -7.01
CA THR A 158 -4.31 16.43 -5.61
C THR A 158 -5.50 17.38 -5.44
N ALA A 159 -6.19 17.72 -6.53
CA ALA A 159 -7.40 18.54 -6.46
C ALA A 159 -8.54 17.72 -5.83
N PRO A 160 -9.34 18.30 -4.91
CA PRO A 160 -10.35 17.54 -4.18
C PRO A 160 -11.30 16.72 -5.07
N GLU A 161 -11.66 17.25 -6.23
CA GLU A 161 -12.59 16.65 -7.21
C GLU A 161 -12.02 15.40 -7.87
N HIS A 162 -10.71 15.19 -7.77
CA HIS A 162 -9.97 14.20 -8.55
C HIS A 162 -9.02 13.35 -7.70
N ALA A 163 -8.69 13.77 -6.48
CA ALA A 163 -7.60 13.19 -5.68
C ALA A 163 -7.76 11.69 -5.37
N LEU A 164 -9.00 11.19 -5.33
CA LEU A 164 -9.27 9.76 -5.15
C LEU A 164 -9.12 8.96 -6.45
N LYS A 165 -9.37 9.56 -7.62
CA LYS A 165 -9.50 8.82 -8.90
C LYS A 165 -8.22 8.01 -9.24
N PRO A 166 -7.00 8.59 -9.17
CA PRO A 166 -5.77 7.82 -9.44
C PRO A 166 -5.60 6.62 -8.54
N ALA A 167 -5.84 6.80 -7.22
CA ALA A 167 -5.67 5.74 -6.23
C ALA A 167 -6.72 4.63 -6.38
N LEU A 168 -7.97 4.99 -6.63
CA LEU A 168 -9.04 4.02 -6.86
C LEU A 168 -8.84 3.25 -8.16
N GLN A 169 -8.35 3.91 -9.21
CA GLN A 169 -8.03 3.26 -10.47
C GLN A 169 -6.85 2.29 -10.33
N GLU A 170 -5.80 2.68 -9.60
CA GLU A 170 -4.70 1.78 -9.28
C GLU A 170 -5.16 0.58 -8.43
N TRP A 171 -6.04 0.81 -7.46
CA TRP A 171 -6.63 -0.25 -6.63
C TRP A 171 -7.40 -1.28 -7.47
N THR A 172 -8.22 -0.81 -8.40
CA THR A 172 -9.01 -1.67 -9.30
C THR A 172 -8.12 -2.42 -10.28
N GLN A 173 -7.15 -1.74 -10.93
CA GLN A 173 -6.21 -2.36 -11.87
C GLN A 173 -5.40 -3.49 -11.22
N ASN A 174 -5.01 -3.30 -9.95
CA ASN A 174 -4.28 -4.30 -9.18
C ASN A 174 -5.16 -5.38 -8.52
N LYS A 175 -6.48 -5.36 -8.77
CA LYS A 175 -7.48 -6.33 -8.25
C LYS A 175 -7.41 -6.47 -6.72
N LEU A 176 -7.33 -5.34 -6.02
CA LEU A 176 -7.05 -5.33 -4.58
C LEU A 176 -8.27 -5.66 -3.71
N ASN A 177 -9.50 -5.52 -4.21
CA ASN A 177 -10.71 -6.00 -3.53
C ASN A 177 -10.61 -7.50 -3.17
N VAL A 178 -10.08 -8.33 -4.07
CA VAL A 178 -9.94 -9.79 -3.82
C VAL A 178 -8.99 -10.09 -2.66
N ALA A 179 -7.97 -9.27 -2.45
CA ALA A 179 -7.05 -9.41 -1.32
C ALA A 179 -7.67 -8.84 -0.04
N ALA A 180 -8.34 -7.70 -0.14
CA ALA A 180 -9.03 -7.07 0.99
C ALA A 180 -10.14 -7.97 1.56
N ASP A 181 -10.91 -8.65 0.70
CA ASP A 181 -11.93 -9.62 1.10
C ASP A 181 -11.36 -10.79 1.92
N LYS A 182 -10.07 -11.09 1.77
CA LYS A 182 -9.38 -12.15 2.51
C LYS A 182 -8.61 -11.62 3.72
N ASN A 183 -8.77 -10.33 4.02
CA ASN A 183 -7.96 -9.59 4.99
C ASN A 183 -6.44 -9.68 4.73
N ASP A 184 -6.04 -9.75 3.46
CA ASP A 184 -4.64 -9.94 3.03
C ASP A 184 -3.95 -8.60 2.73
N ILE A 185 -3.73 -7.81 3.79
CA ILE A 185 -3.04 -6.51 3.70
C ILE A 185 -1.62 -6.65 3.14
N ARG A 186 -1.00 -7.82 3.30
CA ARG A 186 0.34 -8.09 2.80
C ARG A 186 0.37 -8.11 1.27
N THR A 187 -0.56 -8.83 0.63
CA THR A 187 -0.68 -8.83 -0.84
C THR A 187 -1.04 -7.44 -1.36
N ILE A 188 -1.89 -6.71 -0.66
CA ILE A 188 -2.24 -5.33 -1.02
C ILE A 188 -1.00 -4.43 -1.00
N THR A 189 -0.25 -4.46 0.10
CA THR A 189 0.98 -3.67 0.29
C THR A 189 2.02 -4.01 -0.78
N LEU A 190 2.23 -5.29 -1.05
CA LEU A 190 3.17 -5.75 -2.08
C LEU A 190 2.81 -5.23 -3.47
N ARG A 191 1.52 -5.20 -3.82
CA ARG A 191 1.07 -4.76 -5.14
C ARG A 191 1.12 -3.25 -5.32
N ILE A 192 0.87 -2.48 -4.25
CA ILE A 192 0.96 -1.01 -4.28
C ILE A 192 2.44 -0.57 -4.27
N ASN A 193 3.24 -1.08 -3.33
CA ASN A 193 4.59 -0.58 -3.09
C ASN A 193 5.67 -1.33 -3.89
N GLY A 194 5.36 -2.50 -4.47
CA GLY A 194 6.35 -3.42 -5.05
C GLY A 194 7.18 -4.15 -3.99
N GLY A 195 6.89 -3.94 -2.71
CA GLY A 195 7.57 -4.53 -1.55
C GLY A 195 6.70 -4.46 -0.29
N LEU A 196 7.27 -4.85 0.86
CA LEU A 196 6.56 -4.82 2.15
C LEU A 196 7.01 -3.66 3.06
N ILE A 197 7.69 -2.68 2.50
CA ILE A 197 8.10 -1.50 3.26
C ILE A 197 6.83 -0.79 3.78
N GLY A 198 6.81 -0.52 5.09
CA GLY A 198 5.67 0.10 5.75
C GLY A 198 4.51 -0.84 6.11
N LEU A 199 4.64 -2.16 5.91
CA LEU A 199 3.55 -3.12 6.19
C LEU A 199 3.00 -2.99 7.62
N SER A 200 3.88 -2.90 8.63
CA SER A 200 3.47 -2.80 10.04
C SER A 200 2.66 -1.53 10.34
N GLU A 201 2.99 -0.41 9.68
CA GLU A 201 2.24 0.83 9.83
C GLU A 201 0.88 0.75 9.15
N ARG A 202 0.80 0.10 7.98
CA ARG A 202 -0.47 -0.14 7.28
C ARG A 202 -1.38 -1.06 8.11
N GLU A 203 -0.82 -2.09 8.75
CA GLU A 203 -1.55 -2.93 9.72
C GLU A 203 -2.06 -2.12 10.91
N ALA A 204 -1.23 -1.22 11.46
CA ALA A 204 -1.65 -0.34 12.54
C ALA A 204 -2.78 0.61 12.10
N TRP A 205 -2.75 1.14 10.87
CA TRP A 205 -3.85 1.95 10.33
C TRP A 205 -5.13 1.14 10.13
N LEU A 206 -5.02 -0.09 9.60
CA LEU A 206 -6.16 -0.99 9.45
C LEU A 206 -6.85 -1.22 10.80
N ASN A 207 -6.08 -1.53 11.84
CA ASN A 207 -6.61 -1.79 13.18
C ASN A 207 -7.25 -0.55 13.81
N LYS A 208 -6.72 0.65 13.53
CA LYS A 208 -7.33 1.92 14.00
C LYS A 208 -8.63 2.24 13.30
N ILE A 209 -8.73 1.95 12.00
CA ILE A 209 -9.89 2.36 11.20
C ILE A 209 -11.03 1.34 11.21
N TRP A 210 -10.72 0.06 11.34
CA TRP A 210 -11.69 -1.04 11.41
C TRP A 210 -12.85 -0.78 12.41
N PRO A 211 -12.61 -0.42 13.69
CA PRO A 211 -13.69 -0.20 14.65
C PRO A 211 -14.60 0.98 14.30
N LEU A 212 -14.16 1.88 13.41
CA LEU A 212 -14.93 3.06 12.99
C LEU A 212 -15.78 2.80 11.75
N LEU A 213 -15.47 1.75 10.99
CA LEU A 213 -16.17 1.39 9.74
C LEU A 213 -17.07 0.18 9.90
N LYS A 214 -16.75 -0.73 10.82
CA LYS A 214 -17.59 -1.90 11.08
C LYS A 214 -18.95 -1.45 11.60
N SER A 215 -20.01 -1.93 10.98
CA SER A 215 -21.39 -1.63 11.39
C SER A 215 -21.93 -2.62 12.43
N ASP A 216 -21.15 -3.63 12.80
CA ASP A 216 -21.57 -4.76 13.63
C ASP A 216 -20.67 -4.90 14.87
N ASP A 217 -21.28 -5.06 16.03
CA ASP A 217 -20.59 -5.31 17.30
C ASP A 217 -20.12 -6.77 17.44
N GLN A 218 -20.62 -7.69 16.60
CA GLN A 218 -20.21 -9.10 16.61
C GLN A 218 -18.85 -9.38 15.96
N LEU A 219 -18.44 -8.55 14.99
CA LEU A 219 -17.14 -8.68 14.33
C LEU A 219 -16.17 -7.74 15.04
N ALA A 220 -15.49 -8.22 16.07
CA ALA A 220 -14.50 -7.45 16.80
C ALA A 220 -13.27 -7.14 15.93
N GLU A 221 -12.82 -8.12 15.14
CA GLU A 221 -11.54 -8.08 14.42
C GLU A 221 -11.72 -8.16 12.89
N PRO A 222 -10.84 -7.52 12.09
CA PRO A 222 -10.99 -7.48 10.62
C PRO A 222 -11.01 -8.86 9.95
N TRP A 223 -10.29 -9.83 10.52
CA TRP A 223 -10.20 -11.18 9.96
C TRP A 223 -11.53 -11.95 10.04
N GLU A 224 -12.43 -11.57 10.95
CA GLU A 224 -13.74 -12.21 11.13
C GLU A 224 -14.69 -11.84 9.98
N ALA A 225 -14.49 -10.65 9.39
CA ALA A 225 -15.17 -10.20 8.19
C ALA A 225 -14.59 -10.79 6.89
N ALA A 226 -13.48 -11.53 6.97
CA ALA A 226 -12.85 -12.11 5.79
C ALA A 226 -13.71 -13.21 5.16
N ALA A 227 -13.76 -13.24 3.83
CA ALA A 227 -14.32 -14.33 3.07
C ALA A 227 -13.45 -15.59 3.23
N ALA A 228 -14.11 -16.74 3.36
CA ALA A 228 -13.42 -18.03 3.40
C ALA A 228 -12.74 -18.32 2.04
N ASP A 229 -11.48 -18.73 2.07
CA ASP A 229 -10.68 -19.03 0.89
C ASP A 229 -10.28 -20.52 0.82
N LYS A 230 -10.38 -21.11 -0.38
CA LYS A 230 -10.05 -22.53 -0.59
C LYS A 230 -8.58 -22.86 -0.32
N LYS A 231 -7.65 -21.95 -0.63
CA LYS A 231 -6.22 -22.14 -0.34
C LYS A 231 -5.96 -22.08 1.15
N ILE A 232 -6.63 -21.18 1.88
CA ILE A 232 -6.51 -21.12 3.34
C ILE A 232 -7.08 -22.39 3.98
N LYS A 233 -8.22 -22.90 3.50
CA LYS A 233 -8.74 -24.21 3.96
C LYS A 233 -7.74 -25.34 3.73
N MET A 234 -7.08 -25.35 2.57
CA MET A 234 -6.04 -26.34 2.28
C MET A 234 -4.84 -26.19 3.21
N LEU A 235 -4.39 -24.95 3.46
CA LEU A 235 -3.32 -24.65 4.41
C LEU A 235 -3.67 -25.16 5.81
N GLN A 236 -4.85 -24.84 6.33
CA GLN A 236 -5.30 -25.29 7.66
C GLN A 236 -5.35 -26.81 7.75
N LYS A 237 -5.90 -27.50 6.74
CA LYS A 237 -5.89 -28.98 6.67
C LYS A 237 -4.47 -29.53 6.69
N ASN A 238 -3.58 -28.98 5.88
CA ASN A 238 -2.20 -29.40 5.80
C ASN A 238 -1.46 -29.21 7.12
N LEU A 239 -1.65 -28.07 7.79
CA LEU A 239 -1.06 -27.81 9.10
C LEU A 239 -1.59 -28.79 10.16
N ASN A 240 -2.89 -29.10 10.15
CA ASN A 240 -3.46 -30.13 11.02
C ASN A 240 -2.86 -31.51 10.74
N THR A 241 -2.68 -31.89 9.46
CA THR A 241 -1.99 -33.14 9.09
C THR A 241 -0.54 -33.16 9.58
N LEU A 242 0.12 -32.00 9.62
CA LEU A 242 1.48 -31.84 10.11
C LEU A 242 1.57 -31.63 11.64
N GLY A 243 0.47 -31.81 12.37
CA GLY A 243 0.45 -31.79 13.83
C GLY A 243 0.30 -30.39 14.46
N ALA A 244 -0.44 -29.48 13.83
CA ALA A 244 -0.81 -28.22 14.48
C ALA A 244 -1.51 -28.47 15.83
N ASP A 245 -1.02 -27.80 16.88
CA ASP A 245 -1.53 -27.90 18.24
C ASP A 245 -1.72 -26.47 18.84
N PRO A 246 -2.96 -26.06 19.17
CA PRO A 246 -4.20 -26.81 18.99
C PRO A 246 -4.52 -27.03 17.50
N ALA A 247 -5.32 -28.07 17.22
CA ALA A 247 -5.84 -28.31 15.88
C ALA A 247 -6.67 -27.11 15.40
N LEU A 248 -6.47 -26.72 14.15
CA LEU A 248 -7.14 -25.57 13.54
C LEU A 248 -8.55 -25.92 13.07
N ASP A 249 -9.48 -24.98 13.27
CA ASP A 249 -10.73 -24.96 12.52
C ASP A 249 -10.43 -24.68 11.04
N VAL A 250 -11.06 -25.46 10.14
CA VAL A 250 -10.89 -25.32 8.69
C VAL A 250 -11.94 -24.37 8.11
N ASP A 251 -11.97 -23.16 8.64
CA ASP A 251 -12.93 -22.12 8.28
C ASP A 251 -12.57 -21.39 6.97
N GLY A 252 -11.30 -21.47 6.55
CA GLY A 252 -10.77 -20.77 5.38
C GLY A 252 -10.41 -19.30 5.62
N ARG A 253 -10.30 -18.86 6.86
CA ARG A 253 -9.90 -17.49 7.22
C ARG A 253 -8.53 -17.47 7.87
N TYR A 254 -7.70 -16.51 7.49
CA TYR A 254 -6.35 -16.38 8.05
C TYR A 254 -6.37 -15.63 9.39
N GLY A 255 -7.02 -16.21 10.40
CA GLY A 255 -7.12 -15.67 11.75
C GLY A 255 -5.88 -15.92 12.62
N PRO A 256 -5.91 -15.46 13.89
CA PRO A 256 -4.80 -15.61 14.84
C PRO A 256 -4.29 -17.04 15.00
N SER A 257 -5.19 -18.03 15.12
CA SER A 257 -4.83 -19.44 15.26
C SER A 257 -4.07 -19.97 14.04
N THR A 258 -4.53 -19.62 12.82
CA THR A 258 -3.84 -20.00 11.58
C THR A 258 -2.45 -19.37 11.52
N ARG A 259 -2.32 -18.09 11.86
CA ARG A 259 -1.02 -17.39 11.92
C ARG A 259 -0.07 -18.04 12.92
N GLN A 260 -0.57 -18.40 14.10
CA GLN A 260 0.20 -19.07 15.14
C GLN A 260 0.68 -20.45 14.68
N ALA A 261 -0.19 -21.27 14.09
CA ALA A 261 0.17 -22.58 13.57
C ALA A 261 1.20 -22.49 12.42
N VAL A 262 1.07 -21.51 11.53
CA VAL A 262 2.09 -21.24 10.50
C VAL A 262 3.43 -20.88 11.13
N LYS A 263 3.44 -20.00 12.13
CA LYS A 263 4.65 -19.59 12.84
C LYS A 263 5.33 -20.77 13.55
N ALA A 264 4.54 -21.62 14.19
CA ALA A 264 5.01 -22.84 14.83
C ALA A 264 5.63 -23.80 13.81
N PHE A 265 4.95 -24.05 12.68
CA PHE A 265 5.47 -24.87 11.59
C PHE A 265 6.78 -24.30 11.02
N GLN A 266 6.83 -23.00 10.72
CA GLN A 266 8.04 -22.33 10.22
C GLN A 266 9.22 -22.51 11.17
N THR A 267 8.98 -22.36 12.47
CA THR A 267 9.98 -22.56 13.51
C THR A 267 10.49 -24.00 13.50
N ALA A 268 9.58 -24.98 13.44
CA ALA A 268 9.92 -26.41 13.44
C ALA A 268 10.74 -26.85 12.22
N VAL A 269 10.60 -26.16 11.08
CA VAL A 269 11.37 -26.46 9.86
C VAL A 269 12.57 -25.53 9.63
N GLY A 270 12.87 -24.63 10.57
CA GLY A 270 14.06 -23.78 10.52
C GLY A 270 14.01 -22.68 9.45
N ILE A 271 12.82 -22.19 9.10
CA ILE A 271 12.64 -21.01 8.22
C ILE A 271 12.18 -19.80 9.03
N ILE A 272 12.18 -18.61 8.39
CA ILE A 272 11.74 -17.37 9.04
C ILE A 272 10.30 -17.55 9.56
N ALA A 273 10.13 -17.38 10.88
CA ALA A 273 8.88 -17.58 11.59
C ALA A 273 8.07 -16.28 11.67
N ASP A 274 7.59 -15.80 10.52
CA ASP A 274 6.79 -14.58 10.38
C ASP A 274 5.26 -14.83 10.49
N GLY A 275 4.85 -16.09 10.59
CA GLY A 275 3.44 -16.48 10.63
C GLY A 275 2.72 -16.29 9.29
N ILE A 276 3.46 -16.14 8.18
CA ILE A 276 2.94 -15.92 6.83
C ILE A 276 3.21 -17.16 5.96
N ALA A 277 2.16 -17.76 5.42
CA ALA A 277 2.27 -18.86 4.48
C ALA A 277 2.66 -18.38 3.06
N GLY A 278 3.86 -17.81 2.91
CA GLY A 278 4.42 -17.41 1.61
C GLY A 278 5.03 -18.58 0.83
N PRO A 279 5.60 -18.35 -0.37
CA PRO A 279 6.09 -19.42 -1.25
C PRO A 279 7.09 -20.38 -0.57
N VAL A 280 7.97 -19.87 0.29
CA VAL A 280 8.94 -20.69 1.04
C VAL A 280 8.22 -21.61 2.03
N THR A 281 7.26 -21.08 2.78
CA THR A 281 6.46 -21.85 3.74
C THR A 281 5.58 -22.87 3.04
N GLU A 282 4.90 -22.49 1.95
CA GLU A 282 4.09 -23.41 1.14
C GLU A 282 4.93 -24.56 0.57
N ALA A 283 6.14 -24.27 0.06
CA ALA A 283 7.06 -25.30 -0.41
C ALA A 283 7.51 -26.24 0.72
N ALA A 284 7.82 -25.70 1.91
CA ALA A 284 8.21 -26.49 3.07
C ALA A 284 7.06 -27.39 3.57
N ILE A 285 5.83 -26.88 3.60
CA ILE A 285 4.63 -27.67 3.93
C ILE A 285 4.49 -28.84 2.95
N LYS A 286 4.57 -28.56 1.64
CA LYS A 286 4.46 -29.60 0.61
C LYS A 286 5.54 -30.68 0.76
N LEU A 287 6.78 -30.27 1.04
CA LEU A 287 7.89 -31.20 1.27
C LEU A 287 7.62 -32.10 2.48
N ARG A 288 7.18 -31.53 3.61
CA ARG A 288 6.86 -32.29 4.83
C ARG A 288 5.69 -33.26 4.65
N LEU A 289 4.63 -32.85 3.94
CA LEU A 289 3.52 -33.75 3.64
C LEU A 289 3.94 -34.96 2.81
N ASN A 290 4.89 -34.78 1.88
CA ASN A 290 5.42 -35.90 1.09
C ASN A 290 6.24 -36.88 1.93
N THR A 291 6.85 -36.44 3.03
CA THR A 291 7.60 -37.34 3.94
C THR A 291 6.72 -38.17 4.87
N LEU A 292 5.41 -37.88 4.92
CA LEU A 292 4.43 -38.66 5.69
C LEU A 292 3.72 -39.74 4.86
N ARG A 293 3.97 -39.79 3.55
CA ARG A 293 3.41 -40.78 2.61
C ARG A 293 4.38 -41.92 2.40
#